data_AF-A0A382BTX5-F1
#
_entry.id   AF-A0A382BTX5-F1
#
_cell.length_a   1.000
_cell.length_b   1.000
_cell.length_c   1.000
_cell.angle_alpha   90.00
_cell.angle_beta   90.00
_cell.angle_gamma   90.00
#
_symmetry.space_group_name_H-M   'P 1'
#
loop_
_entity.id
_entity.type
_entity.pdbx_description
1 polymer ?
#
loop_
_entity_poly.entity_id
_entity_poly.type
_entity_poly.pdbx_seq_one_letter_code
_entity_poly.pdbx_strand_id
1 'polypeptide(L)' 'MPEPWCYEATRDNIRHYAHGIGDDNPLWCDPAYASKTQYGGLIALPSFLFSTSRIMSGYVGGLRGVHAMWAGSD' A
#
# COMPACT_ATOMS: atom_id res chain seq x y z
N MET A 1 7.41 17.64 -4.93
CA MET A 1 7.19 16.66 -3.85
C MET A 1 8.21 15.54 -4.02
N PRO A 2 8.69 14.91 -2.94
CA PRO A 2 9.53 13.72 -3.07
C PRO A 2 8.78 12.63 -3.86
N GLU A 3 9.52 11.85 -4.64
CA GLU A 3 8.94 10.80 -5.47
C GLU A 3 8.18 9.77 -4.62
N PRO A 4 7.03 9.25 -5.12
CA PRO A 4 6.31 8.16 -4.50
C PRO A 4 7.11 6.86 -4.59
N TRP A 5 6.83 5.93 -3.67
CA TRP A 5 7.45 4.61 -3.68
C TRP A 5 6.92 3.74 -4.81
N CYS A 6 5.64 3.92 -5.16
CA CYS A 6 4.99 3.25 -6.27
C CYS A 6 4.23 4.28 -7.12
N TYR A 7 4.52 4.31 -8.42
CA TYR A 7 3.76 5.11 -9.39
C TYR A 7 2.54 4.34 -9.94
N GLU A 8 2.63 3.02 -10.00
CA GLU A 8 1.62 2.17 -10.63
C GLU A 8 1.22 1.03 -9.71
N ALA A 9 -0.06 0.67 -9.74
CA ALA A 9 -0.61 -0.48 -9.03
C ALA A 9 -0.43 -1.78 -9.84
N THR A 10 0.82 -2.12 -10.16
CA THR A 10 1.14 -3.39 -10.81
C THR A 10 0.94 -4.56 -9.85
N ARG A 11 0.73 -5.77 -10.39
CA ARG A 11 0.66 -6.99 -9.56
C ARG A 11 1.85 -7.13 -8.61
N ASP A 12 3.05 -6.81 -9.08
CA ASP A 12 4.26 -6.94 -8.27
C ASP A 12 4.30 -5.92 -7.12
N ASN A 13 3.92 -4.67 -7.39
CA ASN A 13 3.86 -3.63 -6.35
C ASN A 13 2.80 -3.94 -5.30
N ILE A 14 1.60 -4.36 -5.72
CA ILE A 14 0.51 -4.74 -4.80
C ILE A 14 0.97 -5.90 -3.92
N ARG A 15 1.59 -6.92 -4.51
CA ARG A 15 2.08 -8.09 -3.79
C ARG A 15 3.19 -7.73 -2.80
N HIS A 16 4.18 -6.93 -3.21
CA HIS A 16 5.26 -6.50 -2.32
C HIS A 16 4.73 -5.68 -1.15
N TYR A 17 3.77 -4.77 -1.40
CA TYR A 17 3.17 -3.98 -0.34
C TYR A 17 2.37 -4.87 0.63
N ALA A 18 1.50 -5.75 0.11
CA ALA A 18 0.68 -6.66 0.90
C ALA A 18 1.53 -7.52 1.85
N HIS A 19 2.56 -8.19 1.31
CA HIS A 19 3.48 -8.98 2.13
C HIS A 19 4.33 -8.11 3.06
N GLY A 20 4.68 -6.90 2.65
CA GLY A 20 5.44 -5.96 3.48
C GLY A 20 4.71 -5.55 4.75
N ILE A 21 3.38 -5.47 4.71
CA ILE A 21 2.54 -5.16 5.88
C ILE A 21 1.97 -6.42 6.57
N GLY A 22 2.19 -7.60 6.01
CA GLY A 22 1.66 -8.88 6.52
C GLY A 22 0.17 -9.10 6.23
N ASP A 23 -0.37 -8.51 5.16
CA ASP A 23 -1.75 -8.70 4.72
C ASP A 23 -1.81 -9.81 3.66
N ASP A 24 -2.25 -10.99 4.07
CA ASP A 24 -2.34 -12.19 3.23
C ASP A 24 -3.74 -12.41 2.63
N ASN A 25 -4.59 -11.39 2.54
CA ASN A 25 -5.92 -11.55 1.96
C ASN A 25 -5.84 -11.99 0.47
N PRO A 26 -6.50 -13.11 0.11
CA PRO A 26 -6.41 -13.68 -1.24
C PRO A 26 -6.97 -12.77 -2.33
N LEU A 27 -7.76 -11.74 -1.99
CA LEU A 27 -8.31 -10.79 -2.96
C LEU A 27 -7.25 -10.00 -3.75
N TRP A 28 -6.09 -9.72 -3.13
CA TRP A 28 -4.96 -9.04 -3.74
C TRP A 28 -3.68 -9.90 -3.81
N CYS A 29 -3.68 -11.08 -3.18
CA CYS A 29 -2.56 -12.00 -3.18
C CYS A 29 -2.73 -13.18 -4.16
N ASP A 30 -3.96 -13.63 -4.42
CA ASP A 30 -4.24 -14.78 -5.27
C ASP A 30 -5.09 -14.40 -6.51
N PRO A 31 -4.49 -14.38 -7.73
CA PRO A 31 -5.22 -14.12 -8.97
C PRO A 31 -6.41 -15.05 -9.21
N ALA A 32 -6.32 -16.32 -8.80
CA ALA A 32 -7.36 -17.32 -9.03
C ALA A 32 -8.55 -17.17 -8.07
N TYR A 33 -8.31 -16.64 -6.88
CA TYR A 33 -9.36 -16.22 -5.97
C TYR A 33 -10.00 -14.92 -6.49
N ALA A 34 -9.17 -13.92 -6.81
CA ALA A 34 -9.63 -12.60 -7.24
C ALA A 34 -10.50 -12.66 -8.51
N SER A 35 -10.19 -13.54 -9.47
CA SER A 35 -10.99 -13.74 -10.69
C SER A 35 -12.41 -14.26 -10.45
N LYS A 36 -12.67 -14.89 -9.29
CA LYS A 36 -13.98 -15.42 -8.91
C LYS A 36 -14.83 -14.40 -8.16
N THR A 37 -14.26 -13.25 -7.83
CA THR A 37 -14.95 -12.17 -7.11
C THR A 37 -15.62 -11.22 -8.09
N GLN A 38 -16.44 -10.30 -7.58
CA GLN A 38 -17.08 -9.27 -8.39
C GLN A 38 -16.09 -8.36 -9.16
N TYR A 39 -14.83 -8.31 -8.73
CA TYR A 39 -13.80 -7.46 -9.34
C TYR A 39 -13.14 -8.12 -10.56
N GLY A 40 -13.34 -9.43 -10.77
CA GLY A 40 -12.86 -10.15 -11.96
C GLY A 40 -11.34 -10.27 -12.11
N GLY A 41 -10.57 -9.83 -11.11
CA GLY A 41 -9.11 -9.84 -11.13
C GLY A 41 -8.52 -9.22 -9.85
N LEU A 42 -7.20 -9.18 -9.77
CA LEU A 42 -6.51 -8.56 -8.65
C LEU A 42 -6.85 -7.07 -8.57
N ILE A 43 -7.16 -6.61 -7.36
CA ILE A 43 -7.28 -5.19 -7.03
C ILE A 43 -6.17 -4.81 -6.05
N ALA A 44 -5.81 -3.54 -6.01
CA ALA A 44 -4.95 -3.04 -4.93
C ALA A 44 -5.74 -3.01 -3.61
N LEU A 45 -5.07 -3.34 -2.52
CA LEU A 45 -5.60 -3.17 -1.18
C LEU A 45 -5.84 -1.68 -0.85
N PRO A 46 -6.83 -1.34 0.00
CA PRO A 46 -7.22 0.05 0.24
C PRO A 46 -6.06 0.97 0.69
N SER A 47 -5.17 0.45 1.55
CA SER A 47 -4.02 1.20 2.07
C SER A 47 -2.86 1.34 1.07
N PHE A 48 -2.95 0.78 -0.14
CA PHE A 48 -1.90 0.88 -1.17
C PHE A 48 -1.62 2.34 -1.55
N LEU A 49 -2.60 3.25 -1.36
CA LEU A 49 -2.44 4.69 -1.51
C LEU A 49 -1.25 5.25 -0.72
N PHE A 50 -0.91 4.67 0.44
CA PHE A 50 0.24 5.13 1.25
C PHE A 50 1.59 4.91 0.52
N SER A 51 1.68 3.93 -0.37
CA SER A 51 2.85 3.74 -1.23
C SER A 51 2.99 4.82 -2.32
N THR A 52 1.87 5.46 -2.69
CA THR A 52 1.79 6.43 -3.79
C THR A 52 1.89 7.89 -3.32
N SER A 53 1.75 8.15 -2.02
CA SER A 53 1.82 9.51 -1.49
C SER A 53 2.28 9.51 -0.04
N ARG A 54 3.42 10.17 0.20
CA ARG A 54 3.91 10.44 1.56
C ARG A 54 2.93 11.26 2.40
N ILE A 55 2.20 12.17 1.78
CA ILE A 55 1.20 12.98 2.49
C ILE A 55 0.05 12.08 2.94
N MET A 56 -0.46 11.22 2.06
CA MET A 56 -1.55 10.29 2.39
C MET A 56 -1.12 9.25 3.43
N SER A 57 0.14 8.83 3.42
CA SER A 57 0.72 7.96 4.45
C SER A 57 0.82 8.63 5.83
N GLY A 58 0.45 9.90 5.98
CA GLY A 58 0.60 10.63 7.24
C GLY A 58 2.06 10.93 7.58
N TYR A 59 2.93 11.11 6.57
CA TYR A 59 4.32 11.45 6.78
C TYR A 59 4.43 12.78 7.53
N VAL A 60 4.79 12.70 8.80
CA VAL A 60 5.21 13.84 9.61
C VAL A 60 6.72 13.94 9.53
N GLY A 61 7.24 15.06 9.04
CA GLY A 61 8.68 15.30 9.05
C GLY A 61 9.19 15.33 10.49
N GLY A 62 10.18 14.50 10.82
CA GLY A 62 10.83 14.53 12.13
C GLY A 62 11.69 15.77 12.31
N LEU A 63 11.93 16.17 13.56
CA LEU A 63 12.96 17.18 13.88
C LEU A 63 14.35 16.55 13.75
N ARG A 64 15.38 17.38 13.55
CA ARG A 64 16.76 16.89 13.50
C ARG A 64 17.10 16.16 14.81
N GLY A 65 17.42 14.86 14.71
CA GLY A 65 17.72 14.00 15.86
C GLY A 65 16.50 13.37 16.55
N VAL A 66 15.28 13.61 16.06
CA VAL A 66 14.04 13.06 16.62
C VAL A 66 13.31 12.25 15.54
N HIS A 67 13.11 10.96 15.78
CA HIS A 67 12.36 10.09 14.88
C HIS A 67 10.89 10.54 14.78
N ALA A 68 10.37 10.59 13.56
CA ALA A 68 8.97 10.86 13.31
C ALA A 68 8.11 9.65 13.69
N MET A 69 7.06 9.88 14.48
CA MET A 69 6.11 8.83 14.83
C MET A 69 4.86 8.93 13.95
N TRP A 70 4.46 7.81 13.34
CA TRP A 70 3.19 7.73 12.63
C TRP A 70 2.03 7.61 13.62
N ALA A 71 1.02 8.49 13.49
CA ALA A 71 -0.09 8.60 14.43
C ALA A 71 -1.39 7.89 13.97
N GLY A 72 -1.35 7.19 12.84
CA GLY A 72 -2.51 6.54 12.24
C GLY A 72 -3.02 7.25 10.97
N SER A 73 -3.92 6.59 10.27
CA SER A 73 -4.73 7.15 9.19
C SER A 73 -6.13 6.54 9.28
N ASP A 74 -7.15 7.34 8.96
CA ASP A 74 -8.56 6.94 8.82
C ASP A 74 -8.78 6.19 7.50
#